data_AF-A0AA41HFW5-F1
#
_entry.id   AF-A0AA41HFW5-F1
#
_cell.length_a   1.000
_cell.length_b   1.000
_cell.length_c   1.000
_cell.angle_alpha   90.00
_cell.angle_beta   90.00
_cell.angle_gamma   90.00
#
_symmetry.space_group_name_H-M   'P 1'
#
loop_
_entity.id
_entity.type
_entity.pdbx_description
1 polymer ?
#
loop_
_entity_poly.entity_id
_entity_poly.type
_entity_poly.pdbx_seq_one_letter_code
_entity_poly.pdbx_strand_id
1 'polypeptide(L)'
;MHTGMPTTYLKFALQSQSIQEQLHGRASGSTVTGIKQSELRKLQLTFPSLKEQRRVAGILGSLDEKIALNRRINQILEGIAQAIFKSWFVDFSPIKAKITAIQEGRDSMRAAMSAISGRLDAELDALPHDQYNQLADTAALFPAEMEDSALVAMPRGWASAALSTVCELNSSWSARTLPASVR
;
A
#
# COMPACT_ATOMS: atom_id res chain seq x y z
N MET A 1 18.37 29.19 27.10
CA MET A 1 18.45 27.91 26.34
C MET A 1 18.23 26.78 27.35
N HIS A 2 17.12 26.03 27.23
CA HIS A 2 16.80 24.90 28.13
C HIS A 2 17.51 23.64 27.63
N THR A 3 18.74 23.40 28.10
CA THR A 3 19.67 22.34 27.66
C THR A 3 19.32 20.91 28.11
N GLY A 4 18.04 20.60 28.34
CA GLY A 4 17.63 19.27 28.83
C GLY A 4 16.25 18.77 28.39
N MET A 5 15.55 19.52 27.52
CA MET A 5 14.22 19.13 27.04
C MET A 5 14.36 18.07 25.93
N PRO A 6 13.63 16.93 26.01
CA PRO A 6 13.57 15.98 24.90
C PRO A 6 12.98 16.65 23.64
N THR A 7 13.71 16.63 22.52
CA THR A 7 13.24 17.18 21.24
C THR A 7 11.91 16.59 20.81
N THR A 8 11.70 15.31 21.09
CA THR A 8 10.45 14.58 20.86
C THR A 8 9.29 15.15 21.67
N TYR A 9 9.51 15.56 22.92
CA TYR A 9 8.48 16.23 23.72
C TYR A 9 8.10 17.56 23.10
N LEU A 10 9.09 18.39 22.71
CA LEU A 10 8.82 19.68 22.08
C LEU A 10 8.01 19.52 20.79
N LYS A 11 8.35 18.55 19.95
CA LYS A 11 7.57 18.22 18.74
C LYS A 11 6.10 18.00 19.09
N PHE A 12 5.81 17.11 20.04
CA PHE A 12 4.43 16.80 20.42
C PHE A 12 3.73 17.96 21.15
N ALA A 13 4.45 18.73 21.95
CA ALA A 13 3.92 19.93 22.59
C ALA A 13 3.50 20.97 21.54
N LEU A 14 4.33 21.21 20.52
CA LEU A 14 4.01 22.11 19.41
C LEU A 14 2.82 21.61 18.58
N GLN A 15 2.63 20.30 18.46
CA GLN A 15 1.50 19.68 17.76
C GLN A 15 0.21 19.62 18.59
N SER A 16 0.26 19.97 19.87
CA SER A 16 -0.92 19.96 20.73
C SER A 16 -1.94 21.02 20.31
N GLN A 17 -3.23 20.73 20.54
CA GLN A 17 -4.33 21.62 20.17
C GLN A 17 -4.14 23.05 20.69
N SER A 18 -3.76 23.20 21.96
CA SER A 18 -3.55 24.52 22.58
C SER A 18 -2.46 25.33 21.86
N ILE A 19 -1.36 24.70 21.44
CA ILE A 19 -0.29 25.39 20.74
C ILE A 19 -0.67 25.66 19.28
N GLN A 20 -1.37 24.74 18.62
CA GLN A 20 -1.89 24.96 17.26
C GLN A 20 -2.89 26.13 17.22
N GLU A 21 -3.76 26.26 18.22
CA GLU A 21 -4.66 27.41 18.36
C GLU A 21 -3.91 28.73 18.57
N GLN A 22 -2.89 28.74 19.44
CA GLN A 22 -2.03 29.91 19.61
C GLN A 22 -1.27 30.27 18.31
N LEU A 23 -0.80 29.28 17.56
CA LEU A 23 -0.12 29.47 16.28
C LEU A 23 -1.08 30.07 15.24
N HIS A 24 -2.29 29.52 15.12
CA HIS A 24 -3.31 30.01 14.19
C HIS A 24 -3.75 31.44 14.54
N GLY A 25 -3.97 31.75 15.82
CA GLY A 25 -4.35 33.11 16.25
C GLY A 25 -3.25 34.16 16.08
N ARG A 26 -1.99 33.74 15.96
CA ARG A 26 -0.82 34.62 15.75
C ARG A 26 -0.30 34.63 14.31
N ALA A 27 -0.83 33.76 13.45
CA ALA A 27 -0.48 33.72 12.04
C ALA A 27 -1.04 34.95 11.32
N SER A 28 -0.38 35.36 10.23
CA SER A 28 -0.78 36.49 9.40
C SER A 28 -0.67 36.13 7.92
N GLY A 29 -1.48 36.78 7.09
CA GLY A 29 -1.56 36.54 5.64
C GLY A 29 -2.85 35.83 5.24
N SER A 30 -3.47 36.27 4.13
CA SER A 30 -4.76 35.78 3.65
C SER A 30 -4.65 34.63 2.64
N THR A 31 -3.58 34.60 1.83
CA THR A 31 -3.35 33.57 0.79
C THR A 31 -2.31 32.53 1.21
N VAL A 32 -1.29 32.96 1.98
CA VAL A 32 -0.30 32.09 2.61
C VAL A 32 -0.13 32.56 4.05
N THR A 33 -0.46 31.69 5.00
CA THR A 33 -0.34 31.98 6.42
C THR A 33 1.11 31.79 6.88
N GLY A 34 1.69 32.83 7.46
CA GLY A 34 3.04 32.82 8.03
C GLY A 34 3.05 33.37 9.46
N ILE A 35 4.01 32.95 10.28
CA ILE A 35 4.21 33.49 11.63
C ILE A 35 5.55 34.21 11.71
N LYS A 36 5.52 35.47 12.19
CA LYS A 36 6.75 36.23 12.44
C LYS A 36 7.51 35.59 13.61
N GLN A 37 8.84 35.56 13.53
CA GLN A 37 9.68 35.02 14.61
C GLN A 37 9.40 35.68 15.97
N SER A 38 9.09 36.99 15.97
CA SER A 38 8.71 37.75 17.16
C SER A 38 7.43 37.24 17.83
N GLU A 39 6.46 36.75 17.04
CA GLU A 39 5.21 36.17 17.55
C GLU A 39 5.41 34.72 17.98
N LEU A 40 6.22 33.96 17.26
CA LEU A 40 6.56 32.59 17.61
C LEU A 40 7.22 32.50 19.00
N ARG A 41 8.06 33.48 19.36
CA ARG A 41 8.70 33.56 20.69
C ARG A 41 7.72 33.85 21.83
N LYS A 42 6.49 34.28 21.54
CA LYS A 42 5.45 34.58 22.54
C LYS A 42 4.52 33.39 22.82
N LEU A 43 4.75 32.25 22.18
CA LEU A 43 3.99 31.03 22.46
C LEU A 43 4.16 30.61 23.92
N GLN A 44 3.05 30.31 24.58
CA GLN A 44 3.03 29.80 25.93
C GLN A 44 3.02 28.27 25.88
N LEU A 45 4.16 27.68 26.18
CA LEU A 45 4.36 26.24 26.26
C LEU A 45 4.25 25.78 27.73
N THR A 46 3.50 24.72 27.96
CA THR A 46 3.49 24.03 29.26
C THR A 46 4.75 23.19 29.39
N PHE A 47 5.51 23.40 30.47
CA PHE A 47 6.72 22.62 30.76
C PHE A 47 6.53 21.83 32.06
N PRO A 48 6.00 20.58 31.98
CA PRO A 48 5.90 19.69 33.14
C PRO A 48 7.30 19.20 33.55
N SER A 49 7.39 18.39 34.61
CA SER A 49 8.68 17.88 35.09
C SER A 49 9.43 17.11 33.99
N LEU A 50 10.76 17.09 34.01
CA LEU A 50 11.56 16.33 33.03
C LEU A 50 11.18 14.84 32.98
N LYS A 51 10.75 14.27 34.11
CA LYS A 51 10.25 12.89 34.19
C LYS A 51 8.97 12.71 33.37
N GLU A 52 8.03 13.63 33.48
CA GLU A 52 6.79 13.61 32.69
C GLU A 52 7.06 13.88 31.21
N GLN A 53 7.93 14.84 30.89
CA GLN A 53 8.33 15.11 29.50
C GLN A 53 8.90 13.86 28.83
N ARG A 54 9.81 13.14 29.52
CA ARG A 54 10.38 11.87 29.03
C ARG A 54 9.32 10.78 28.88
N ARG A 55 8.38 10.67 29.82
CA ARG A 55 7.28 9.70 29.75
C ARG A 55 6.37 9.96 28.54
N VAL A 56 5.95 11.21 28.36
CA VAL A 56 5.11 11.62 27.21
C VAL A 56 5.86 11.38 25.90
N ALA A 57 7.12 11.81 25.82
CA ALA A 57 7.96 11.60 24.64
C ALA A 57 8.15 10.12 24.32
N GLY A 58 8.35 9.27 25.32
CA GLY A 58 8.50 7.82 25.11
C GLY A 58 7.22 7.17 24.59
N ILE A 59 6.06 7.49 25.18
CA ILE A 59 4.77 6.93 24.75
C ILE A 59 4.44 7.40 23.33
N LEU A 60 4.40 8.71 23.09
CA LEU A 60 4.02 9.26 21.78
C LEU A 60 5.07 8.94 20.71
N GLY A 61 6.35 8.89 21.08
CA GLY A 61 7.43 8.47 20.19
C GLY A 61 7.25 7.03 19.72
N SER A 62 6.94 6.10 20.63
CA SER A 62 6.70 4.70 20.26
C SER A 62 5.50 4.53 19.31
N LEU A 63 4.47 5.39 19.44
CA LEU A 63 3.33 5.39 18.52
C LEU A 63 3.70 5.92 17.14
N ASP A 64 4.46 7.02 17.06
CA ASP A 64 4.95 7.57 15.80
C ASP A 64 5.84 6.56 15.05
N GLU A 65 6.71 5.86 15.77
CA GLU A 65 7.54 4.77 15.22
C GLU A 65 6.67 3.66 14.65
N LYS A 66 5.62 3.24 15.38
CA LYS A 66 4.68 2.22 14.89
C LYS A 66 3.90 2.69 13.66
N ILE A 67 3.48 3.95 13.61
CA ILE A 67 2.81 4.52 12.44
C ILE A 67 3.75 4.54 11.23
N ALA A 68 5.00 4.96 11.42
CA ALA A 68 6.02 4.96 10.36
C ALA A 68 6.29 3.55 9.84
N LEU A 69 6.39 2.57 10.75
CA LEU A 69 6.56 1.16 10.40
C LEU A 69 5.35 0.64 9.59
N ASN A 70 4.13 0.89 10.05
CA ASN A 70 2.92 0.46 9.34
C ASN A 70 2.80 1.10 7.95
N ARG A 71 3.16 2.38 7.81
CA ARG A 71 3.20 3.04 6.49
C ARG A 71 4.22 2.39 5.56
N ARG A 72 5.40 2.03 6.06
CA ARG A 72 6.42 1.30 5.29
C ARG A 72 5.93 -0.09 4.87
N ILE A 73 5.28 -0.82 5.78
CA ILE A 73 4.67 -2.12 5.46
C ILE A 73 3.66 -1.96 4.32
N ASN A 74 2.75 -0.98 4.41
CA ASN A 74 1.77 -0.74 3.35
C ASN A 74 2.42 -0.41 2.00
N GLN A 75 3.48 0.42 1.99
CA GLN A 75 4.23 0.71 0.75
C GLN A 75 4.87 -0.54 0.14
N ILE A 76 5.41 -1.43 0.97
CA ILE A 76 5.99 -2.70 0.51
C ILE A 76 4.89 -3.61 -0.04
N LEU A 77 3.75 -3.73 0.66
CA LEU A 77 2.62 -4.54 0.20
C LEU A 77 2.07 -4.04 -1.14
N GLU A 78 1.96 -2.72 -1.31
CA GLU A 78 1.57 -2.11 -2.59
C GLU A 78 2.57 -2.43 -3.69
N GLY A 79 3.88 -2.34 -3.41
CA GLY A 79 4.93 -2.71 -4.36
C GLY A 79 4.88 -4.19 -4.77
N ILE A 80 4.63 -5.09 -3.81
CA ILE A 80 4.45 -6.53 -4.10
C ILE A 80 3.20 -6.75 -4.97
N ALA A 81 2.08 -6.10 -4.64
CA ALA A 81 0.84 -6.22 -5.41
C ALA A 81 1.02 -5.71 -6.86
N GLN A 82 1.69 -4.57 -7.04
CA GLN A 82 2.02 -4.03 -8.36
C GLN A 82 2.93 -4.98 -9.15
N ALA A 83 3.94 -5.58 -8.51
CA ALA A 83 4.83 -6.54 -9.16
C ALA A 83 4.09 -7.81 -9.62
N ILE A 84 3.22 -8.36 -8.76
CA ILE A 84 2.36 -9.51 -9.11
C ILE A 84 1.43 -9.15 -10.26
N PHE A 85 0.74 -8.00 -10.18
CA PHE A 85 -0.17 -7.55 -11.22
C PHE A 85 0.54 -7.38 -12.56
N LYS A 86 1.71 -6.73 -12.57
CA LYS A 86 2.52 -6.56 -13.78
C LYS A 86 2.91 -7.92 -14.35
N SER A 87 3.42 -8.84 -13.53
CA SER A 87 3.81 -10.17 -14.00
C SER A 87 2.63 -10.93 -14.61
N TRP A 88 1.47 -10.92 -13.96
CA TRP A 88 0.33 -11.76 -14.37
C TRP A 88 -0.48 -11.18 -15.51
N PHE A 89 -0.70 -9.85 -15.52
CA PHE A 89 -1.67 -9.20 -16.39
C PHE A 89 -1.05 -8.23 -17.42
N VAL A 90 0.22 -7.90 -17.29
CA VAL A 90 0.93 -7.04 -18.26
C VAL A 90 1.98 -7.85 -19.03
N ASP A 91 2.82 -8.59 -18.30
CA ASP A 91 3.88 -9.41 -18.88
C ASP A 91 3.39 -10.81 -19.26
N PHE A 92 2.22 -11.22 -18.76
CA PHE A 92 1.59 -12.53 -18.96
C PHE A 92 2.49 -13.72 -18.61
N SER A 93 3.30 -13.60 -17.55
CA SER A 93 4.31 -14.59 -17.18
C SER A 93 3.75 -16.02 -17.03
N PRO A 94 2.60 -16.26 -16.35
CA PRO A 94 2.06 -17.62 -16.23
C PRO A 94 1.63 -18.23 -17.57
N ILE A 95 1.06 -17.42 -18.46
CA ILE A 95 0.56 -17.87 -19.78
C ILE A 95 1.73 -18.20 -20.69
N LYS A 96 2.75 -17.33 -20.74
CA LYS A 96 3.98 -17.58 -21.49
C LYS A 96 4.69 -18.84 -21.00
N ALA A 97 4.75 -19.05 -19.68
CA ALA A 97 5.32 -20.26 -19.11
C ALA A 97 4.56 -21.52 -19.57
N LYS A 98 3.22 -21.49 -19.63
CA LYS A 98 2.41 -22.59 -20.19
C LYS A 98 2.74 -22.86 -21.65
N ILE A 99 2.78 -21.82 -22.48
CA ILE A 99 3.05 -21.93 -23.92
C ILE A 99 4.42 -22.57 -24.16
N THR A 100 5.45 -22.06 -23.48
CA THR A 100 6.81 -22.59 -23.59
C THR A 100 6.88 -24.05 -23.13
N ALA A 101 6.25 -24.38 -22.00
CA ALA A 101 6.23 -25.76 -21.50
C ALA A 101 5.56 -26.72 -22.51
N ILE A 102 4.45 -26.34 -23.14
CA ILE A 102 3.79 -27.16 -24.16
C ILE A 102 4.70 -27.37 -25.37
N GLN A 103 5.39 -26.31 -25.83
CA GLN A 103 6.35 -26.40 -26.94
C GLN A 103 7.52 -27.33 -26.64
N GLU A 104 7.96 -27.36 -25.37
CA GLU A 104 9.04 -28.22 -24.90
C GLU A 104 8.58 -29.62 -24.45
N GLY A 105 7.27 -29.93 -24.53
CA GLY A 105 6.71 -31.20 -24.06
C GLY A 105 6.75 -31.38 -22.53
N ARG A 106 6.81 -30.29 -21.77
CA ARG A 106 6.80 -30.26 -20.29
C ARG A 106 5.38 -30.03 -19.74
N ASP A 107 5.22 -30.23 -18.44
CA ASP A 107 3.97 -29.95 -17.73
C ASP A 107 3.72 -28.43 -17.65
N SER A 108 2.72 -27.97 -18.42
CA SER A 108 2.34 -26.56 -18.48
C SER A 108 1.76 -26.05 -17.17
N MET A 109 1.10 -26.91 -16.40
CA MET A 109 0.51 -26.55 -15.12
C MET A 109 1.60 -26.23 -14.11
N ARG A 110 2.62 -27.09 -14.03
CA ARG A 110 3.80 -26.84 -13.18
C ARG A 110 4.55 -25.56 -13.58
N ALA A 111 4.73 -25.33 -14.87
CA ALA A 111 5.37 -24.10 -15.35
C ALA A 111 4.60 -22.83 -14.93
N ALA A 112 3.27 -22.86 -14.99
CA ALA A 112 2.43 -21.76 -14.51
C ALA A 112 2.53 -21.57 -12.98
N MET A 113 2.46 -22.67 -12.21
CA MET A 113 2.60 -22.63 -10.76
C MET A 113 3.95 -22.05 -10.32
N SER A 114 5.04 -22.42 -11.02
CA SER A 114 6.37 -21.86 -10.81
C SER A 114 6.40 -20.35 -11.09
N ALA A 115 5.84 -19.91 -12.23
CA ALA A 115 5.77 -18.50 -12.59
C ALA A 115 4.92 -17.66 -11.62
N ILE A 116 3.82 -18.23 -11.09
CA ILE A 116 2.90 -17.57 -10.16
C ILE A 116 3.53 -17.41 -8.77
N SER A 117 4.16 -18.48 -8.28
CA SER A 117 4.67 -18.53 -6.90
C SER A 117 6.13 -18.11 -6.77
N GLY A 118 6.88 -18.03 -7.87
CA GLY A 118 8.33 -17.83 -7.88
C GLY A 118 9.12 -19.04 -7.36
N ARG A 119 8.47 -20.21 -7.24
CA ARG A 119 9.07 -21.44 -6.70
C ARG A 119 9.60 -22.35 -7.80
N LEU A 120 10.65 -23.10 -7.48
CA LEU A 120 11.18 -24.15 -8.36
C LEU A 120 10.38 -25.45 -8.19
N ASP A 121 10.49 -26.37 -9.15
CA ASP A 121 9.74 -27.64 -9.14
C ASP A 121 9.94 -28.44 -7.85
N ALA A 122 11.19 -28.52 -7.36
CA ALA A 122 11.50 -29.22 -6.11
C ALA A 122 10.82 -28.57 -4.88
N GLU A 123 10.61 -27.25 -4.91
CA GLU A 123 9.88 -26.55 -3.84
C GLU A 123 8.37 -26.75 -3.95
N LEU A 124 7.85 -26.87 -5.17
CA LEU A 124 6.44 -27.21 -5.41
C LEU A 124 6.11 -28.61 -4.89
N ASP A 125 7.02 -29.56 -5.09
CA ASP A 125 6.88 -30.94 -4.59
C ASP A 125 6.89 -31.01 -3.05
N ALA A 126 7.51 -30.03 -2.39
CA ALA A 126 7.56 -29.93 -0.94
C ALA A 126 6.38 -29.15 -0.32
N LEU A 127 5.46 -28.61 -1.14
CA LEU A 127 4.32 -27.85 -0.63
C LEU A 127 3.31 -28.75 0.10
N PRO A 128 2.71 -28.26 1.20
CA PRO A 128 1.52 -28.88 1.76
C PRO A 128 0.42 -29.00 0.69
N HIS A 129 -0.30 -30.12 0.72
CA HIS A 129 -1.30 -30.45 -0.32
C HIS A 129 -2.32 -29.32 -0.56
N ASP A 130 -2.80 -28.68 0.50
CA ASP A 130 -3.73 -27.54 0.41
C ASP A 130 -3.13 -26.34 -0.34
N GLN A 131 -1.88 -25.97 -0.04
CA GLN A 131 -1.20 -24.87 -0.71
C GLN A 131 -0.92 -25.19 -2.18
N TYR A 132 -0.55 -26.44 -2.46
CA TYR A 132 -0.37 -26.91 -3.82
C TYR A 132 -1.68 -26.81 -4.61
N ASN A 133 -2.79 -27.28 -4.04
CA ASN A 133 -4.10 -27.24 -4.70
C ASN A 133 -4.56 -25.81 -4.96
N GLN A 134 -4.42 -24.89 -4.00
CA GLN A 134 -4.76 -23.47 -4.21
C GLN A 134 -3.91 -22.84 -5.34
N LEU A 135 -2.63 -23.19 -5.40
CA LEU A 135 -1.74 -22.71 -6.43
C LEU A 135 -2.10 -23.30 -7.80
N ALA A 136 -2.48 -24.58 -7.84
CA ALA A 136 -2.99 -25.23 -9.04
C ALA A 136 -4.30 -24.57 -9.50
N ASP A 137 -5.26 -24.36 -8.61
CA ASP A 137 -6.52 -23.67 -8.96
C ASP A 137 -6.25 -22.28 -9.53
N THR A 138 -5.32 -21.53 -8.94
CA THR A 138 -4.90 -20.22 -9.46
C THR A 138 -4.24 -20.35 -10.84
N ALA A 139 -3.35 -21.34 -11.02
CA ALA A 139 -2.72 -21.62 -12.30
C ALA A 139 -3.74 -22.03 -13.38
N ALA A 140 -4.83 -22.70 -13.02
CA ALA A 140 -5.90 -23.11 -13.94
C ALA A 140 -6.62 -21.90 -14.57
N LEU A 141 -6.68 -20.77 -13.88
CA LEU A 141 -7.34 -19.54 -14.36
C LEU A 141 -6.62 -18.90 -15.56
N PHE A 142 -5.34 -19.24 -15.79
CA PHE A 142 -4.56 -18.70 -16.89
C PHE A 142 -4.64 -19.62 -18.12
N PRO A 143 -5.02 -19.12 -19.30
CA PRO A 143 -5.03 -19.92 -20.52
C PRO A 143 -3.61 -20.29 -20.95
N ALA A 144 -3.49 -21.26 -21.86
CA ALA A 144 -2.21 -21.72 -22.41
C ALA A 144 -1.94 -21.21 -23.84
N GLU A 145 -2.69 -20.18 -24.27
CA GLU A 145 -2.67 -19.68 -25.64
C GLU A 145 -2.87 -18.15 -25.65
N MET A 146 -2.25 -17.49 -26.64
CA MET A 146 -2.45 -16.08 -26.95
C MET A 146 -3.18 -15.98 -28.30
N GLU A 147 -4.14 -15.08 -28.39
CA GLU A 147 -4.87 -14.72 -29.61
C GLU A 147 -4.43 -13.32 -30.07
N ASP A 148 -4.27 -13.16 -31.39
CA ASP A 148 -3.97 -11.87 -32.00
C ASP A 148 -5.22 -10.99 -31.96
N SER A 149 -5.22 -9.97 -31.09
CA SER A 149 -6.19 -8.88 -31.15
C SER A 149 -5.65 -7.73 -31.99
N ALA A 150 -6.55 -6.88 -32.50
CA ALA A 150 -6.21 -5.76 -33.39
C ALA A 150 -5.24 -4.71 -32.78
N LEU A 151 -4.96 -4.77 -31.48
CA LEU A 151 -4.11 -3.79 -30.79
C LEU A 151 -2.94 -4.44 -30.02
N VAL A 152 -3.15 -5.58 -29.36
CA VAL A 152 -2.13 -6.30 -28.58
C VAL A 152 -2.46 -7.80 -28.55
N ALA A 153 -1.47 -8.70 -28.61
CA ALA A 153 -1.70 -10.12 -28.37
C ALA A 153 -2.30 -10.32 -26.97
N MET A 154 -3.47 -10.95 -26.88
CA MET A 154 -4.21 -11.14 -25.63
C MET A 154 -4.36 -12.62 -25.28
N PRO A 155 -4.47 -12.97 -23.99
CA PRO A 155 -4.75 -14.34 -23.60
C PRO A 155 -6.10 -14.82 -24.15
N ARG A 156 -6.15 -16.07 -24.59
CA ARG A 156 -7.39 -16.66 -25.11
C ARG A 156 -8.54 -16.57 -24.10
N GLY A 157 -9.70 -16.10 -24.57
CA GLY A 157 -10.90 -15.92 -23.75
C GLY A 157 -10.94 -14.63 -22.92
N TRP A 158 -9.90 -13.79 -23.01
CA TRP A 158 -9.92 -12.46 -22.40
C TRP A 158 -10.39 -11.44 -23.43
N ALA A 159 -11.24 -10.49 -23.01
CA ALA A 159 -11.80 -9.48 -23.89
C ALA A 159 -11.93 -8.13 -23.18
N SER A 160 -11.95 -7.04 -23.95
CA SER A 160 -12.33 -5.73 -23.45
C SER A 160 -13.86 -5.61 -23.34
N ALA A 161 -14.36 -5.18 -22.19
CA ALA A 161 -15.77 -4.87 -21.98
C ALA A 161 -15.91 -3.55 -21.22
N ALA A 162 -17.09 -2.91 -21.33
CA ALA A 162 -17.41 -1.75 -20.49
C ALA A 162 -17.48 -2.19 -19.02
N LEU A 163 -16.96 -1.37 -18.10
CA LEU A 163 -16.93 -1.68 -16.67
C LEU A 163 -18.31 -2.03 -16.09
N SER A 164 -19.37 -1.37 -16.60
CA SER A 164 -20.76 -1.63 -16.24
C SER A 164 -21.24 -3.06 -16.55
N THR A 165 -20.52 -3.81 -17.38
CA THR A 165 -20.85 -5.19 -17.77
C THR A 165 -20.37 -6.20 -16.73
N VAL A 166 -19.36 -5.84 -15.94
CA VAL A 166 -18.66 -6.76 -15.03
C VAL A 166 -18.69 -6.29 -13.58
N CYS A 167 -19.18 -5.08 -13.31
CA CYS A 167 -19.28 -4.52 -11.97
C CYS A 167 -20.62 -3.80 -11.78
N GLU A 168 -21.20 -3.98 -10.59
CA GLU A 168 -22.35 -3.21 -10.13
C GLU A 168 -21.89 -2.10 -9.18
N LEU A 169 -22.46 -0.91 -9.32
CA LEU A 169 -22.29 0.15 -8.33
C LEU A 169 -22.92 -0.29 -7.01
N ASN A 170 -22.22 -0.06 -5.90
CA ASN A 170 -22.74 -0.38 -4.58
C ASN A 170 -24.05 0.40 -4.34
N SER A 171 -25.17 -0.32 -4.32
CA SER A 171 -26.51 0.23 -4.20
C SER A 171 -26.79 0.91 -2.85
N SER A 172 -25.93 0.72 -1.85
CA SER A 172 -26.00 1.41 -0.55
C SER A 172 -25.40 2.83 -0.56
N TRP A 173 -24.70 3.21 -1.63
CA TRP A 173 -24.16 4.56 -1.76
C TRP A 173 -25.23 5.54 -2.22
N SER A 174 -25.36 6.63 -1.46
CA SER A 174 -26.17 7.79 -1.77
C SER A 174 -25.26 8.99 -1.98
N ALA A 175 -25.80 10.11 -2.49
CA ALA A 175 -25.04 11.37 -2.59
C ALA A 175 -24.42 11.84 -1.25
N ARG A 176 -24.90 11.34 -0.10
CA ARG A 176 -24.34 11.63 1.24
C ARG A 176 -23.34 10.58 1.75
N THR A 177 -23.39 9.35 1.25
CA THR A 177 -22.61 8.22 1.77
C THR A 177 -21.54 7.72 0.80
N LEU A 178 -21.49 8.29 -0.40
CA LEU A 178 -20.44 8.02 -1.38
C LEU A 178 -19.07 8.44 -0.81
N PRO A 179 -18.07 7.54 -0.77
CA PRO A 179 -16.70 7.93 -0.44
C PRO A 179 -16.15 8.88 -1.52
N ALA A 180 -15.33 9.86 -1.11
CA ALA A 180 -14.72 10.82 -2.03
C ALA A 180 -13.79 10.17 -3.07
N SER A 181 -13.29 8.96 -2.78
CA SER A 181 -12.52 8.13 -3.71
C SER A 181 -12.71 6.66 -3.36
N VAL A 182 -12.83 5.81 -4.38
CA VAL A 182 -12.70 4.36 -4.26
C VAL A 182 -11.26 4.04 -4.68
N ARG A 183 -10.44 3.56 -3.75
CA ARG A 183 -9.06 3.12 -4.00
C ARG A 183 -8.99 1.61 -3.97
#